data_AF-A0A2V6Q0M1-F1
#
_entry.id   AF-A0A2V6Q0M1-F1
#
_cell.length_a   1.000
_cell.length_b   1.000
_cell.length_c   1.000
_cell.angle_alpha   90.00
_cell.angle_beta   90.00
_cell.angle_gamma   90.00
#
_symmetry.space_group_name_H-M   'P 1'
#
loop_
_entity.id
_entity.type
_entity.pdbx_description
1 polymer ?
#
loop_
_entity_poly.entity_id
_entity_poly.type
_entity_poly.pdbx_seq_one_letter_code
_entity_poly.pdbx_strand_id
1 'polypeptide(L)'
;MPASTSARRGSVSPCSAAEAVLDGSECPRPVFRICADSCPPRGVHLPAGSESPRWSWPPVEVLSDAEAALLGALSGRPGVLLLSGTGSIAVGRDARDRLARAGGFGPLLGDEGSAFWLGREWLRATMRREDSMSVRALVRAPDSVRRIAALAPRVLRCANDGDRRARTIVRAAQHHLAGLVIDVARTLGLPRPVDVTWAGSLMENATFRRGIVRALAREGFSARWCSPEMEPVLAAAQRAQRLARQ
;
A
#
# COMPACT_ATOMS: atom_id res chain seq x y z
N MET A 1 -54.50 -21.07 -3.64
CA MET A 1 -53.38 -20.35 -4.26
C MET A 1 -52.84 -19.32 -3.28
N PRO A 2 -51.58 -19.43 -2.86
CA PRO A 2 -50.79 -18.27 -2.50
C PRO A 2 -49.54 -18.16 -3.39
N ALA A 3 -49.20 -16.92 -3.73
CA ALA A 3 -48.17 -16.56 -4.69
C ALA A 3 -46.76 -16.93 -4.19
N SER A 4 -45.97 -17.56 -5.07
CA SER A 4 -44.55 -17.79 -4.90
C SER A 4 -43.78 -16.51 -5.21
N THR A 5 -43.25 -15.85 -4.18
CA THR A 5 -42.32 -14.73 -4.37
C THR A 5 -40.92 -15.31 -4.63
N SER A 6 -40.57 -15.38 -5.92
CA SER A 6 -39.24 -15.71 -6.43
C SER A 6 -38.19 -14.71 -5.91
N ALA A 7 -37.29 -15.17 -5.05
CA ALA A 7 -36.09 -14.44 -4.68
C ALA A 7 -35.12 -14.43 -5.87
N ARG A 8 -34.99 -13.28 -6.54
CA ARG A 8 -33.94 -13.06 -7.55
C ARG A 8 -32.57 -13.17 -6.88
N ARG A 9 -31.88 -14.29 -7.11
CA ARG A 9 -30.43 -14.39 -6.89
C ARG A 9 -29.76 -13.48 -7.92
N GLY A 10 -29.24 -12.34 -7.48
CA GLY A 10 -28.31 -11.57 -8.30
C GLY A 10 -27.04 -12.38 -8.47
N SER A 11 -26.90 -13.05 -9.62
CA SER A 11 -25.65 -13.69 -10.03
C SER A 11 -24.66 -12.60 -10.42
N VAL A 12 -23.71 -12.29 -9.54
CA VAL A 12 -22.49 -11.59 -9.96
C VAL A 12 -21.57 -12.68 -10.50
N SER A 13 -21.45 -12.78 -11.82
CA SER A 13 -20.41 -13.63 -12.44
C SER A 13 -19.05 -13.22 -11.88
N PRO A 14 -18.18 -14.18 -11.53
CA PRO A 14 -16.81 -13.87 -11.17
C PRO A 14 -16.10 -13.38 -12.44
N CYS A 15 -16.05 -12.06 -12.62
CA CYS A 15 -15.13 -11.44 -13.55
C CYS A 15 -13.72 -11.81 -13.07
N SER A 16 -12.96 -12.48 -13.93
CA SER A 16 -11.69 -13.08 -13.55
C SER A 16 -10.75 -11.96 -13.07
N ALA A 17 -10.09 -12.17 -11.93
CA ALA A 17 -9.15 -11.20 -11.35
C ALA A 17 -7.99 -10.81 -12.30
N ALA A 18 -7.83 -11.51 -13.44
CA ALA A 18 -6.87 -11.19 -14.48
C ALA A 18 -7.27 -9.98 -15.34
N GLU A 19 -8.56 -9.70 -15.55
CA GLU A 19 -9.01 -8.59 -16.42
C GLU A 19 -8.89 -7.21 -15.73
N ALA A 20 -9.10 -7.14 -14.41
CA ALA A 20 -8.99 -5.89 -13.65
C ALA A 20 -7.56 -5.32 -13.57
N VAL A 21 -6.53 -6.14 -13.81
CA VAL A 21 -5.12 -5.71 -13.78
C VAL A 21 -4.73 -4.91 -15.03
N LEU A 22 -5.50 -5.00 -16.12
CA LEU A 22 -5.14 -4.42 -17.42
C LEU A 22 -5.81 -3.08 -17.75
N ASP A 23 -6.90 -2.71 -17.09
CA ASP A 23 -7.70 -1.54 -17.53
C ASP A 23 -7.53 -0.27 -16.66
N GLY A 24 -6.78 -0.32 -15.56
CA GLY A 24 -6.54 0.86 -14.72
C GLY A 24 -7.81 1.54 -14.19
N SER A 25 -8.96 0.90 -14.33
CA SER A 25 -10.27 1.39 -13.99
C SER A 25 -10.62 0.97 -12.56
N GLU A 26 -11.31 1.91 -11.89
CA GLU A 26 -11.64 1.95 -10.47
C GLU A 26 -11.84 0.58 -9.82
N CYS A 27 -11.14 0.31 -8.71
CA CYS A 27 -11.50 -0.77 -7.81
C CYS A 27 -12.60 -0.24 -6.88
N PRO A 28 -13.90 -0.49 -7.14
CA PRO A 28 -14.95 -0.05 -6.22
C PRO A 28 -14.71 -0.71 -4.87
N ARG A 29 -14.81 0.08 -3.79
CA ARG A 29 -14.75 -0.45 -2.43
C ARG A 29 -15.86 -1.49 -2.26
N PRO A 30 -15.56 -2.77 -2.03
CA PRO A 30 -16.60 -3.67 -1.59
C PRO A 30 -16.90 -3.30 -0.13
N VAL A 31 -17.90 -2.44 0.08
CA VAL A 31 -18.55 -2.36 1.38
C VAL A 31 -19.32 -3.66 1.52
N PHE A 32 -18.69 -4.65 2.11
CA PHE A 32 -19.35 -5.90 2.42
C PHE A 32 -20.36 -5.63 3.53
N ARG A 33 -21.63 -5.46 3.13
CA ARG A 33 -22.74 -5.64 4.06
C ARG A 33 -22.90 -7.15 4.23
N ILE A 34 -22.31 -7.70 5.27
CA ILE A 34 -22.55 -9.09 5.64
C ILE A 34 -23.99 -9.15 6.17
N CYS A 35 -24.95 -9.39 5.27
CA CYS A 35 -26.27 -9.84 5.65
C CYS A 35 -26.15 -11.32 6.07
N ALA A 36 -25.77 -11.57 7.32
CA ALA A 36 -25.94 -12.89 7.89
C ALA A 36 -27.41 -13.04 8.28
N ASP A 37 -28.27 -13.32 7.29
CA ASP A 37 -29.55 -13.91 7.61
C ASP A 37 -29.24 -15.28 8.21
N SER A 38 -29.39 -15.41 9.54
CA SER A 38 -29.51 -16.69 10.26
C SER A 38 -28.25 -17.42 10.76
N CYS A 39 -27.16 -16.74 11.17
CA CYS A 39 -26.10 -17.42 11.92
C CYS A 39 -25.83 -16.74 13.28
N PRO A 40 -26.22 -17.35 14.41
CA PRO A 40 -25.87 -16.82 15.72
C PRO A 40 -24.35 -16.92 15.95
N PRO A 41 -23.74 -15.96 16.66
CA PRO A 41 -22.35 -16.11 17.08
C PRO A 41 -22.17 -17.42 17.88
N ARG A 42 -21.04 -18.11 17.68
CA ARG A 42 -20.76 -19.39 18.35
C ARG A 42 -20.97 -19.26 19.86
N GLY A 43 -21.85 -20.08 20.43
CA GLY A 43 -22.11 -20.14 21.88
C GLY A 43 -23.49 -19.67 22.36
N VAL A 44 -24.38 -19.22 21.46
CA VAL A 44 -25.76 -18.83 21.82
C VAL A 44 -26.75 -19.94 21.48
N HIS A 45 -27.30 -20.61 22.50
CA HIS A 45 -28.47 -21.50 22.33
C HIS A 45 -29.75 -20.68 22.40
N LEU A 46 -30.48 -20.58 21.28
CA LEU A 46 -31.83 -20.02 21.28
C LEU A 46 -32.85 -21.10 21.65
N PRO A 47 -33.83 -20.82 22.54
CA PRO A 47 -34.90 -21.77 22.84
C PRO A 47 -35.75 -22.04 21.59
N ALA A 48 -36.15 -23.30 21.43
CA ALA A 48 -36.96 -23.75 20.29
C ALA A 48 -38.28 -22.96 20.22
N GLY A 49 -38.52 -22.30 19.09
CA GLY A 49 -39.73 -21.49 18.85
C GLY A 49 -39.56 -19.97 19.03
N SER A 50 -38.36 -19.47 19.35
CA SER A 50 -38.08 -18.03 19.29
C SER A 50 -37.80 -17.56 17.86
N GLU A 51 -38.41 -16.44 17.44
CA GLU A 51 -37.98 -15.74 16.22
C GLU A 51 -36.49 -15.43 16.33
N SER A 52 -35.74 -15.70 15.26
CA SER A 52 -34.30 -15.42 15.22
C SER A 52 -34.10 -13.93 15.49
N PRO A 53 -33.31 -13.51 16.50
CA PRO A 53 -32.97 -12.10 16.62
C PRO A 53 -32.28 -11.70 15.31
N ARG A 54 -32.84 -10.69 14.64
CA ARG A 54 -32.21 -10.08 13.47
C ARG A 54 -30.91 -9.44 13.95
N TRP A 55 -29.79 -10.13 13.73
CA TRP A 55 -28.49 -9.60 14.07
C TRP A 55 -28.11 -8.56 13.03
N SER A 56 -28.23 -7.27 13.38
CA SER A 56 -27.62 -6.22 12.57
C SER A 56 -26.13 -6.20 12.87
N TRP A 57 -25.33 -6.77 11.98
CA TRP A 57 -23.89 -6.57 12.02
C TRP A 57 -23.60 -5.07 11.85
N PRO A 58 -22.67 -4.50 12.64
CA PRO A 58 -22.20 -3.15 12.39
C PRO A 58 -21.56 -3.09 10.98
N PRO A 59 -21.54 -1.91 10.35
CA PRO A 59 -20.89 -1.75 9.05
C PRO A 59 -19.41 -2.19 9.13
N VAL A 60 -18.97 -2.99 8.15
CA VAL A 60 -17.59 -3.47 8.03
C VAL A 60 -16.96 -2.85 6.79
N GLU A 61 -15.82 -2.18 6.97
CA GLU A 61 -14.97 -1.66 5.90
C GLU A 61 -13.60 -2.34 6.01
N VAL A 62 -13.09 -2.87 4.91
CA VAL A 62 -11.75 -3.46 4.83
C VAL A 62 -10.82 -2.46 4.16
N LEU A 63 -9.72 -2.14 4.83
CA LEU A 63 -8.68 -1.25 4.33
C LEU A 63 -7.37 -2.02 4.20
N SER A 64 -6.60 -1.73 3.15
CA SER A 64 -5.20 -2.15 3.11
C SER A 64 -4.37 -1.40 4.17
N ASP A 65 -3.21 -1.94 4.52
CA ASP A 65 -2.24 -1.28 5.38
C ASP A 65 -1.83 0.09 4.85
N ALA A 66 -1.62 0.21 3.54
CA ALA A 66 -1.28 1.46 2.86
C ALA A 66 -2.45 2.45 2.87
N GLU A 67 -3.69 2.01 2.70
CA GLU A 67 -4.87 2.88 2.81
C GLU A 67 -5.09 3.37 4.25
N ALA A 68 -4.94 2.49 5.23
CA ALA A 68 -5.00 2.86 6.64
C ALA A 68 -3.89 3.87 7.00
N ALA A 69 -2.69 3.69 6.45
CA ALA A 69 -1.59 4.63 6.62
C ALA A 69 -1.85 5.97 5.93
N LEU A 70 -2.43 5.99 4.73
CA LEU A 70 -2.81 7.22 4.04
C LEU A 70 -3.88 7.97 4.83
N LEU A 71 -4.85 7.22 5.38
CA LEU A 71 -5.90 7.76 6.21
C LEU A 71 -5.35 8.41 7.47
N GLY A 72 -4.43 7.75 8.18
CA GLY A 72 -3.78 8.31 9.37
C GLY A 72 -2.84 9.46 9.08
N ALA A 73 -2.16 9.43 7.93
CA ALA A 73 -1.20 10.44 7.59
C ALA A 73 -1.83 11.77 7.11
N LEU A 74 -2.98 11.72 6.42
CA LEU A 74 -3.66 12.91 5.88
C LEU A 74 -5.04 13.19 6.50
N SER A 75 -5.49 12.40 7.47
CA SER A 75 -6.75 12.60 8.20
C SER A 75 -7.98 12.79 7.30
N GLY A 76 -8.05 12.10 6.17
CA GLY A 76 -9.16 12.23 5.21
C GLY A 76 -8.90 13.18 4.04
N ARG A 77 -7.86 14.02 4.11
CA ARG A 77 -7.56 15.01 3.06
C ARG A 77 -7.04 14.35 1.76
N PRO A 78 -7.23 15.02 0.60
CA PRO A 78 -6.65 14.57 -0.66
C PRO A 78 -5.12 14.62 -0.64
N GLY A 79 -4.48 13.64 -1.25
CA GLY A 79 -3.03 13.56 -1.33
C GLY A 79 -2.53 12.15 -1.58
N VAL A 80 -1.22 11.97 -1.45
CA VAL A 80 -0.51 10.72 -1.76
C VAL A 80 0.33 10.27 -0.58
N LEU A 81 0.23 9.01 -0.20
CA LEU A 81 1.16 8.30 0.67
C LEU A 81 2.18 7.57 -0.20
N LEU A 82 3.46 7.84 0.03
CA LEU A 82 4.56 7.03 -0.50
C LEU A 82 5.10 6.12 0.60
N LEU A 83 4.96 4.81 0.42
CA LEU A 83 5.51 3.82 1.35
C LEU A 83 6.75 3.17 0.73
N SER A 84 7.85 3.17 1.48
CA SER A 84 9.05 2.40 1.14
C SER A 84 9.64 1.72 2.38
N GLY A 85 9.54 0.40 2.39
CA GLY A 85 10.05 -0.52 3.42
C GLY A 85 10.69 -1.72 2.73
N THR A 86 10.29 -2.94 3.09
CA THR A 86 10.72 -4.15 2.36
C THR A 86 10.31 -4.09 0.88
N GLY A 87 9.08 -3.64 0.60
CA GLY A 87 8.57 -3.30 -0.73
C GLY A 87 8.30 -1.79 -0.88
N SER A 88 7.73 -1.38 -2.01
CA SER A 88 7.38 0.03 -2.26
C SER A 88 6.05 0.19 -3.00
N ILE A 89 5.29 1.20 -2.61
CA ILE A 89 3.95 1.49 -3.14
C ILE A 89 3.63 2.97 -2.94
N ALA A 90 2.91 3.58 -3.89
CA ALA A 90 2.22 4.84 -3.67
C ALA A 90 0.71 4.61 -3.70
N VAL A 91 0.00 5.18 -2.73
CA VAL A 91 -1.48 5.17 -2.68
C VAL A 91 -1.95 6.60 -2.47
N GLY A 92 -2.96 7.03 -3.21
CA GLY A 92 -3.51 8.38 -3.08
C GLY A 92 -5.02 8.37 -3.01
N ARG A 93 -5.55 9.49 -2.53
CA ARG A 93 -6.99 9.76 -2.45
C ARG A 93 -7.30 11.17 -2.96
N ASP A 94 -8.39 11.34 -3.69
CA ASP A 94 -8.89 12.66 -4.09
C ASP A 94 -10.01 13.21 -3.15
N ALA A 95 -10.55 14.39 -3.46
CA ALA A 95 -11.61 15.01 -2.67
C ALA A 95 -12.97 14.27 -2.77
N ARG A 96 -13.12 13.36 -3.74
CA ARG A 96 -14.30 12.52 -3.94
C ARG A 96 -14.11 11.12 -3.35
N ASP A 97 -13.07 10.94 -2.53
CA ASP A 97 -12.73 9.68 -1.88
C ASP A 97 -12.35 8.55 -2.86
N ARG A 98 -12.03 8.89 -4.12
CA ARG A 98 -11.49 7.93 -5.10
C ARG A 98 -10.04 7.61 -4.75
N LEU A 99 -9.69 6.33 -4.88
CA LEU A 99 -8.36 5.83 -4.58
C LEU A 99 -7.62 5.51 -5.89
N ALA A 100 -6.32 5.77 -5.90
CA ALA A 100 -5.42 5.27 -6.93
C ALA A 100 -4.15 4.74 -6.30
N ARG A 101 -3.51 3.81 -7.00
CA ARG A 101 -2.31 3.12 -6.54
C ARG A 101 -1.32 2.98 -7.68
N ALA A 102 -0.03 3.07 -7.35
CA ALA A 102 1.06 2.67 -8.23
C ALA A 102 2.07 1.80 -7.45
N GLY A 103 2.57 0.75 -8.08
CA GLY A 103 3.56 -0.17 -7.50
C GLY A 103 2.98 -1.19 -6.50
N GLY A 104 3.84 -1.80 -5.70
CA GLY A 104 3.50 -2.86 -4.73
C GLY A 104 3.18 -4.22 -5.36
N PHE A 105 3.71 -4.51 -6.55
CA PHE A 105 3.59 -5.83 -7.19
C PHE A 105 4.49 -6.90 -6.55
N GLY A 106 5.20 -6.54 -5.49
CA GLY A 106 6.14 -7.42 -4.81
C GLY A 106 7.50 -7.51 -5.52
N PRO A 107 8.44 -8.27 -4.94
CA PRO A 107 9.85 -8.28 -5.35
C PRO A 107 10.11 -8.90 -6.74
N LEU A 108 9.13 -9.60 -7.31
CA LEU A 108 9.23 -10.27 -8.61
C LEU A 108 8.93 -9.34 -9.78
N LEU A 109 7.90 -8.48 -9.64
CA LEU A 109 7.37 -7.65 -10.73
C LEU A 109 7.41 -6.16 -10.42
N GLY A 110 7.91 -5.76 -9.25
CA GLY A 110 8.08 -4.35 -8.91
C GLY A 110 8.92 -4.15 -7.66
N ASP A 111 8.42 -3.30 -6.76
CA ASP A 111 9.13 -2.81 -5.57
C ASP A 111 10.38 -1.99 -5.88
N GLU A 112 10.44 -1.33 -7.04
CA GLU A 112 11.50 -0.39 -7.36
C GLU A 112 11.63 0.69 -6.27
N GLY A 113 12.87 0.89 -5.82
CA GLY A 113 13.18 1.85 -4.75
C GLY A 113 12.84 1.40 -3.33
N SER A 114 12.40 0.15 -3.14
CA SER A 114 12.30 -0.50 -1.82
C SER A 114 13.66 -0.90 -1.23
N ALA A 115 13.66 -1.33 0.03
CA ALA A 115 14.86 -1.83 0.70
C ALA A 115 15.35 -3.12 0.05
N PHE A 116 14.43 -4.02 -0.32
CA PHE A 116 14.78 -5.22 -1.07
C PHE A 116 15.46 -4.87 -2.39
N TRP A 117 14.89 -3.93 -3.14
CA TRP A 117 15.45 -3.49 -4.42
C TRP A 117 16.84 -2.90 -4.26
N LEU A 118 17.05 -2.02 -3.27
CA LEU A 118 18.38 -1.47 -2.97
C LEU A 118 19.40 -2.58 -2.66
N GLY A 119 19.04 -3.55 -1.83
CA GLY A 119 19.90 -4.67 -1.48
C GLY A 119 20.21 -5.57 -2.68
N ARG A 120 19.19 -5.85 -3.51
CA ARG A 120 19.32 -6.66 -4.73
C ARG A 120 20.26 -5.99 -5.73
N GLU A 121 20.05 -4.72 -6.04
CA GLU A 121 20.88 -3.99 -7.00
C GLU A 121 22.31 -3.81 -6.47
N TRP A 122 22.49 -3.62 -5.16
CA TRP A 122 23.81 -3.62 -4.55
C TRP A 122 24.53 -4.94 -4.75
N LEU A 123 23.89 -6.07 -4.41
CA LEU A 123 24.46 -7.40 -4.63
C LEU A 123 24.80 -7.62 -6.11
N ARG A 124 23.89 -7.27 -7.05
CA ARG A 124 24.16 -7.37 -8.50
C ARG A 124 25.37 -6.55 -8.94
N ALA A 125 25.57 -5.36 -8.36
CA ALA A 125 26.65 -4.45 -8.72
C ALA A 125 27.99 -4.77 -8.04
N THR A 126 28.01 -5.53 -6.94
CA THR A 126 29.23 -5.82 -6.17
C THR A 126 29.63 -7.28 -6.12
N MET A 127 28.73 -8.21 -6.46
CA MET A 127 29.00 -9.65 -6.38
C MET A 127 30.21 -10.02 -7.25
N ARG A 128 31.18 -10.69 -6.62
CA ARG A 128 32.31 -11.32 -7.30
C ARG A 128 32.08 -12.82 -7.44
N ARG A 129 32.92 -13.51 -8.21
CA ARG A 129 32.74 -14.96 -8.47
C ARG A 129 32.85 -15.78 -7.18
N GLU A 130 33.70 -15.32 -6.26
CA GLU A 130 33.99 -15.95 -4.98
C GLU A 130 32.80 -15.85 -4.01
N ASP A 131 31.94 -14.84 -4.16
CA ASP A 131 30.75 -14.62 -3.32
C ASP A 131 29.58 -15.57 -3.68
N SER A 132 29.70 -16.32 -4.77
CA SER A 132 28.58 -17.05 -5.38
C SER A 132 27.91 -18.06 -4.46
N MET A 133 28.65 -18.72 -3.55
CA MET A 133 28.07 -19.67 -2.60
C MET A 133 27.28 -18.97 -1.49
N SER A 134 27.82 -17.88 -0.94
CA SER A 134 27.15 -17.07 0.10
C SER A 134 25.89 -16.40 -0.46
N VAL A 135 25.95 -15.87 -1.68
CA VAL A 135 24.78 -15.28 -2.35
C VAL A 135 23.75 -16.35 -2.70
N ARG A 136 24.16 -17.55 -3.16
CA ARG A 136 23.23 -18.67 -3.39
C ARG A 136 22.51 -19.10 -2.11
N ALA A 137 23.22 -19.19 -0.99
CA ALA A 137 22.62 -19.50 0.30
C ALA A 137 21.61 -18.41 0.73
N LEU A 138 21.96 -17.13 0.53
CA LEU A 138 21.08 -16.00 0.81
C LEU A 138 19.78 -16.04 0.00
N VAL A 139 19.88 -16.31 -1.31
CA VAL A 139 18.71 -16.33 -2.22
C VAL A 139 17.78 -17.51 -1.94
N ARG A 140 18.32 -18.66 -1.53
CA ARG A 140 17.53 -19.86 -1.19
C ARG A 140 16.93 -19.84 0.21
N ALA A 141 17.27 -18.84 1.03
CA ALA A 141 16.72 -18.73 2.36
C ALA A 141 15.19 -18.47 2.32
N PRO A 142 14.39 -19.04 3.25
CA PRO A 142 12.95 -18.80 3.32
C PRO A 142 12.57 -17.31 3.47
N ASP A 143 13.43 -16.52 4.09
CA ASP A 143 13.29 -15.09 4.36
C ASP A 143 14.26 -14.24 3.52
N SER A 144 14.67 -14.75 2.35
CA SER A 144 15.65 -14.11 1.45
C SER A 144 15.32 -12.64 1.15
N VAL A 145 14.04 -12.33 0.90
CA VAL A 145 13.57 -10.95 0.66
C VAL A 145 13.92 -10.04 1.84
N ARG A 146 13.62 -10.47 3.06
CA ARG A 146 13.91 -9.70 4.28
C ARG A 146 15.42 -9.55 4.50
N ARG A 147 16.19 -10.62 4.28
CA ARG A 147 17.65 -10.59 4.45
C ARG A 147 18.34 -9.69 3.44
N ILE A 148 17.90 -9.69 2.19
CA ILE A 148 18.39 -8.79 1.15
C ILE A 148 17.98 -7.35 1.47
N ALA A 149 16.73 -7.12 1.89
CA ALA A 149 16.26 -5.80 2.32
C ALA A 149 17.08 -5.22 3.50
N ALA A 150 17.56 -6.07 4.41
CA ALA A 150 18.41 -5.67 5.52
C ALA A 150 19.78 -5.09 5.10
N LEU A 151 20.17 -5.22 3.82
CA LEU A 151 21.36 -4.56 3.29
C LEU A 151 21.15 -3.06 3.05
N ALA A 152 19.91 -2.60 2.89
CA ALA A 152 19.62 -1.23 2.48
C ALA A 152 20.26 -0.15 3.38
N PRO A 153 20.26 -0.25 4.73
CA PRO A 153 20.96 0.72 5.57
C PRO A 153 22.46 0.81 5.27
N ARG A 154 23.10 -0.30 4.92
CA ARG A 154 24.52 -0.31 4.50
C ARG A 154 24.70 0.38 3.15
N VAL A 155 23.82 0.12 2.18
CA VAL A 155 23.84 0.78 0.87
C VAL A 155 23.70 2.30 1.03
N LEU A 156 22.77 2.76 1.87
CA LEU A 156 22.59 4.18 2.16
C LEU A 156 23.83 4.81 2.82
N ARG A 157 24.47 4.11 3.77
CA ARG A 157 25.74 4.57 4.36
C ARG A 157 26.84 4.70 3.31
N CYS A 158 27.09 3.65 2.52
CA CYS A 158 28.09 3.70 1.45
C CYS A 158 27.83 4.85 0.45
N ALA A 159 26.57 5.12 0.11
CA ALA A 159 26.22 6.25 -0.74
C ALA A 159 26.55 7.60 -0.11
N ASN A 160 26.31 7.77 1.20
CA ASN A 160 26.69 8.96 1.95
C ASN A 160 28.22 9.13 1.99
N ASP A 161 28.94 8.03 2.21
CA ASP A 161 30.40 8.02 2.36
C ASP A 161 31.18 8.29 1.05
N GLY A 162 30.51 8.26 -0.11
CA GLY A 162 31.16 8.60 -1.38
C GLY A 162 31.09 7.54 -2.47
N ASP A 163 30.63 6.32 -2.14
CA ASP A 163 30.63 5.22 -3.08
C ASP A 163 29.76 5.55 -4.31
N ARG A 164 30.40 5.58 -5.49
CA ARG A 164 29.74 5.95 -6.75
C ARG A 164 28.65 4.96 -7.14
N ARG A 165 28.88 3.65 -6.94
CA ARG A 165 27.89 2.60 -7.29
C ARG A 165 26.68 2.72 -6.38
N ALA A 166 26.90 2.87 -5.07
CA ALA A 166 25.82 3.04 -4.10
C ALA A 166 25.00 4.31 -4.41
N ARG A 167 25.67 5.44 -4.72
CA ARG A 167 24.99 6.68 -5.12
C ARG A 167 24.13 6.51 -6.36
N THR A 168 24.60 5.79 -7.38
CA THR A 168 23.82 5.50 -8.58
C THR A 168 22.55 4.70 -8.25
N ILE A 169 22.69 3.63 -7.46
CA ILE A 169 21.57 2.78 -7.04
C ILE A 169 20.55 3.59 -6.23
N VAL A 170 21.01 4.36 -5.23
CA VAL A 170 20.14 5.19 -4.40
C VAL A 170 19.40 6.26 -5.20
N ARG A 171 20.06 6.89 -6.18
CA ARG A 171 19.41 7.88 -7.05
C ARG A 171 18.34 7.24 -7.95
N ALA A 172 18.63 6.06 -8.50
CA ALA A 172 17.65 5.32 -9.30
C ALA A 172 16.43 4.94 -8.45
N ALA A 173 16.64 4.42 -7.23
CA ALA A 173 15.56 4.16 -6.27
C ALA A 173 14.69 5.40 -6.02
N GLN A 174 15.31 6.55 -5.75
CA GLN A 174 14.61 7.81 -5.49
C GLN A 174 13.79 8.27 -6.71
N HIS A 175 14.31 8.06 -7.92
CA HIS A 175 13.61 8.39 -9.16
C HIS A 175 12.40 7.48 -9.39
N HIS A 176 12.53 6.16 -9.19
CA HIS A 176 11.40 5.25 -9.28
C HIS A 176 10.27 5.62 -8.29
N LEU A 177 10.62 5.89 -7.03
CA LEU A 177 9.63 6.30 -6.02
C LEU A 177 8.96 7.64 -6.36
N ALA A 178 9.69 8.59 -6.96
CA ALA A 178 9.11 9.83 -7.45
C ALA A 178 8.11 9.58 -8.59
N GLY A 179 8.42 8.65 -9.50
CA GLY A 179 7.51 8.19 -10.56
C GLY A 179 6.16 7.70 -9.99
N LEU A 180 6.21 6.83 -8.98
CA LEU A 180 4.98 6.31 -8.33
C LEU A 180 4.08 7.43 -7.79
N VAL A 181 4.66 8.46 -7.16
CA VAL A 181 3.91 9.62 -6.65
C VAL A 181 3.27 10.41 -7.79
N ILE A 182 4.01 10.64 -8.87
CA ILE A 182 3.53 11.37 -10.05
C ILE A 182 2.38 10.62 -10.71
N ASP A 183 2.50 9.30 -10.87
CA ASP A 183 1.50 8.46 -11.50
C ASP A 183 0.18 8.51 -10.73
N VAL A 184 0.22 8.29 -9.41
CA VAL A 184 -0.97 8.38 -8.55
C VAL A 184 -1.60 9.78 -8.62
N ALA A 185 -0.80 10.84 -8.52
CA ALA A 185 -1.30 12.20 -8.54
C ALA A 185 -1.96 12.57 -9.89
N ARG A 186 -1.40 12.09 -11.00
CA ARG A 186 -1.96 12.29 -12.35
C ARG A 186 -3.26 11.51 -12.53
N THR A 187 -3.29 10.24 -12.15
CA THR A 187 -4.49 9.39 -12.24
C THR A 187 -5.67 10.00 -11.47
N LEU A 188 -5.41 10.57 -10.29
CA LEU A 188 -6.45 11.21 -9.48
C LEU A 188 -6.77 12.66 -9.87
N GLY A 189 -5.95 13.29 -10.72
CA GLY A 189 -6.07 14.71 -11.06
C GLY A 189 -5.91 15.63 -9.84
N LEU A 190 -4.96 15.32 -8.95
CA LEU A 190 -4.78 16.10 -7.71
C LEU A 190 -4.29 17.53 -7.98
N PRO A 191 -4.84 18.55 -7.29
CA PRO A 191 -4.40 19.92 -7.45
C PRO A 191 -2.96 20.11 -6.93
N ARG A 192 -2.22 21.02 -7.55
CA ARG A 192 -0.85 21.35 -7.16
C ARG A 192 -0.83 22.55 -6.19
N PRO A 193 0.06 22.57 -5.17
CA PRO A 193 0.99 21.50 -4.80
C PRO A 193 0.25 20.29 -4.21
N VAL A 194 0.69 19.09 -4.59
CA VAL A 194 0.10 17.84 -4.09
C VAL A 194 0.62 17.57 -2.69
N ASP A 195 -0.28 17.30 -1.74
CA ASP A 195 0.11 16.83 -0.41
C ASP A 195 0.65 15.40 -0.50
N VAL A 196 1.90 15.23 -0.08
CA VAL A 196 2.61 13.95 -0.07
C VAL A 196 3.05 13.63 1.34
N THR A 197 2.79 12.42 1.78
CA THR A 197 3.26 11.90 3.07
C THR A 197 3.99 10.57 2.86
N TRP A 198 4.57 10.01 3.91
CA TRP A 198 5.40 8.83 3.80
C TRP A 198 5.21 7.82 4.92
N ALA A 199 5.50 6.57 4.60
CA ALA A 199 5.59 5.48 5.57
C ALA A 199 6.74 4.52 5.22
N GLY A 200 7.12 3.69 6.19
CA GLY A 200 8.14 2.66 6.02
C GLY A 200 9.56 3.11 6.39
N SER A 201 10.39 2.14 6.74
CA SER A 201 11.69 2.35 7.36
C SER A 201 12.72 3.06 6.47
N LEU A 202 12.66 2.90 5.14
CA LEU A 202 13.53 3.69 4.25
C LEU A 202 13.15 5.16 4.24
N MET A 203 11.85 5.42 4.34
CA MET A 203 11.34 6.77 4.38
C MET A 203 11.67 7.47 5.69
N GLU A 204 12.15 6.80 6.74
CA GLU A 204 12.65 7.47 7.95
C GLU A 204 14.00 8.17 7.73
N ASN A 205 14.77 7.74 6.72
CA ASN A 205 16.04 8.36 6.38
C ASN A 205 15.84 9.73 5.67
N ALA A 206 16.16 10.83 6.36
CA ALA A 206 15.95 12.19 5.84
C ALA A 206 16.74 12.48 4.56
N THR A 207 17.96 11.94 4.41
CA THR A 207 18.77 12.12 3.19
C THR A 207 18.15 11.37 2.01
N PHE A 208 17.63 10.17 2.25
CA PHE A 208 16.91 9.41 1.25
C PHE A 208 15.65 10.15 0.79
N ARG A 209 14.80 10.62 1.73
CA ARG A 209 13.62 11.45 1.42
C ARG A 209 13.96 12.68 0.59
N ARG A 210 14.99 13.45 0.99
CA ARG A 210 15.42 14.65 0.25
C ARG A 210 15.80 14.36 -1.20
N GLY A 211 16.33 13.19 -1.49
CA GLY A 211 16.63 12.81 -2.88
C GLY A 211 15.38 12.54 -3.71
N ILE A 212 14.31 12.00 -3.11
CA ILE A 212 12.99 11.85 -3.75
C ILE A 212 12.38 13.23 -4.03
N VAL A 213 12.42 14.15 -3.07
CA VAL A 213 11.99 15.54 -3.26
C VAL A 213 12.71 16.19 -4.45
N ARG A 214 14.03 15.99 -4.56
CA ARG A 214 14.81 16.48 -5.70
C ARG A 214 14.44 15.78 -7.01
N ALA A 215 14.13 14.49 -6.98
CA ALA A 215 13.69 13.76 -8.17
C ALA A 215 12.35 14.32 -8.68
N LEU A 216 11.38 14.54 -7.80
CA LEU A 216 10.10 15.19 -8.14
C LEU A 216 10.31 16.60 -8.72
N ALA A 217 11.19 17.40 -8.11
CA ALA A 217 11.48 18.75 -8.58
C ALA A 217 12.07 18.78 -10.00
N ARG A 218 12.90 17.79 -10.36
CA ARG A 218 13.45 17.66 -11.74
C ARG A 218 12.38 17.36 -12.77
N GLU A 219 11.33 16.65 -12.39
CA GLU A 219 10.15 16.39 -13.22
C GLU A 219 9.15 17.58 -13.24
N GLY A 220 9.51 18.72 -12.63
CA GLY A 220 8.62 19.87 -12.49
C GLY A 220 7.39 19.60 -11.61
N PHE A 221 7.44 18.57 -10.76
CA PHE A 221 6.33 18.19 -9.90
C PHE A 221 6.36 18.96 -8.57
N SER A 222 5.29 19.70 -8.30
CA SER A 222 5.14 20.48 -7.07
C SER A 222 4.42 19.65 -6.00
N ALA A 223 5.17 19.30 -4.94
CA ALA A 223 4.69 18.50 -3.81
C ALA A 223 4.98 19.21 -2.49
N ARG A 224 4.02 19.16 -1.57
CA ARG A 224 4.19 19.57 -0.18
C ARG A 224 4.32 18.32 0.69
N TRP A 225 5.46 18.15 1.34
CA TRP A 225 5.75 16.97 2.15
C TRP A 225 5.30 17.17 3.59
N CYS A 226 4.42 16.28 4.06
CA CYS A 226 3.81 16.33 5.39
C CYS A 226 4.17 15.08 6.18
N SER A 227 4.60 15.24 7.42
CA SER A 227 4.78 14.11 8.34
C SER A 227 3.43 13.44 8.63
N PRO A 228 3.38 12.11 8.82
CA PRO A 228 2.14 11.44 9.24
C PRO A 228 1.56 12.06 10.51
N GLU A 229 0.27 12.41 10.47
CA GLU A 229 -0.42 13.01 11.62
C GLU A 229 -0.77 11.99 12.70
N MET A 230 -1.07 10.75 12.30
CA MET A 230 -1.60 9.72 13.17
C MET A 230 -1.17 8.32 12.76
N GLU A 231 -1.05 7.44 13.75
CA GLU A 231 -0.85 6.01 13.55
C GLU A 231 -2.01 5.39 12.74
N PRO A 232 -1.72 4.48 11.78
CA PRO A 232 -2.73 3.86 10.92
C PRO A 232 -3.87 3.18 11.69
N VAL A 233 -3.53 2.50 12.78
CA VAL A 233 -4.49 1.75 13.62
C VAL A 233 -5.51 2.70 14.27
N LEU A 234 -5.05 3.86 14.76
CA LEU A 234 -5.93 4.84 15.37
C LEU A 234 -6.84 5.49 14.33
N ALA A 235 -6.31 5.76 13.13
CA ALA A 235 -7.08 6.31 12.03
C ALA A 235 -8.18 5.35 11.54
N ALA A 236 -7.87 4.05 11.45
CA ALA A 236 -8.84 3.01 11.16
C ALA A 236 -9.92 2.92 12.25
N ALA A 237 -9.55 2.98 13.53
CA ALA A 237 -10.52 2.99 14.63
C ALA A 237 -11.46 4.20 14.58
N GLN A 238 -10.93 5.40 14.30
CA GLN A 238 -11.75 6.61 14.15
C GLN A 238 -12.69 6.53 12.95
N ARG A 239 -12.25 5.90 11.85
CA ARG A 239 -13.09 5.66 10.68
C ARG A 239 -14.23 4.71 10.99
N ALA A 240 -13.96 3.60 11.68
CA ALA A 240 -14.98 2.67 12.12
C ALA A 240 -16.02 3.35 13.03
N GLN A 241 -15.58 4.22 13.96
CA GLN A 241 -16.49 5.00 14.81
C GLN A 241 -17.39 5.96 14.02
N ARG A 242 -16.87 6.59 12.95
CA ARG A 242 -17.69 7.45 12.08
C ARG A 242 -18.73 6.64 11.30
N LEU A 243 -18.37 5.47 10.79
CA LEU A 243 -19.29 4.58 10.09
C LEU A 243 -20.39 4.04 11.00
N ALA A 244 -20.08 3.74 12.26
CA ALA A 244 -21.07 3.26 13.22
C ALA A 244 -22.10 4.33 13.64
N ARG A 245 -21.84 5.62 13.37
CA ARG A 245 -22.76 6.74 13.68
C ARG A 245 -23.66 7.13 12.50
N GLN A 246 -23.43 6.56 11.32
CA GLN A 246 -24.22 6.79 10.10
C GLN A 246 -25.31 5.74 9.96
#